data_AF-A0A2T6DXI8-F1
#
_entry.id   AF-A0A2T6DXI8-F1
#
_cell.length_a   1.000
_cell.length_b   1.000
_cell.length_c   1.000
_cell.angle_alpha   90.00
_cell.angle_beta   90.00
_cell.angle_gamma   90.00
#
_symmetry.space_group_name_H-M   'P 1'
#
loop_
_entity.id
_entity.type
_entity.pdbx_description
1 polymer ?
#
loop_
_entity_poly.entity_id
_entity_poly.type
_entity_poly.pdbx_seq_one_letter_code
_entity_poly.pdbx_strand_id
1 'polypeptide(L)'
;MNPTAVPLAGDTLPPATPALPKFGIYALLVALAFCALAPGLSTSGNPVVLQALVVVGFLGAALSVFMWYHRGDAAMVAGLPLLPPLAAIGAVGTFVVWRPQDGVLAPLAGLTLAIVAWRLLAFLCRDYIGAQYCNPSSYGELRPRLEQVKVVLERFATLANSPQPPPAEELKWAEVAKNEYIEILQDFASADARVPWVLATGYITEWKRLHRAEEALIEIVPVECAIAGALEDELRLIGSSVNSRDELLAKLRRAVVTLQPSALSLLKLTSEEARAFAPPPGNPPPAAAVADQKTARSILRIVRKTLNQYEDDRYYGLVAIRNNTWITSILTGIVGFLLLATPMIATLAYPATGERQDIKQCIVAGAVYFLVGATVGLLARLRAELSEDKDVADYGLSNARLYASPMISGLAAVFGVVLVGVFPNLINDLSSDLTGGAASAAAGASANDTAVPGIVSSFPLQHVFDLGRNIKALFLAALFGMTPELLFARLQQAQTKKAKAEIKAVDTTQGARAG
;
A
#
# COMPACT_ATOMS: atom_id res chain seq x y z
N MET A 1 -5.15 45.50 37.62
CA MET A 1 -6.05 45.47 36.44
C MET A 1 -5.43 44.52 35.44
N ASN A 2 -6.12 43.41 35.19
CA ASN A 2 -5.57 42.17 34.66
C ASN A 2 -6.22 41.95 33.27
N PRO A 3 -5.47 41.92 32.15
CA PRO A 3 -6.07 41.64 30.86
C PRO A 3 -6.16 40.12 30.66
N THR A 4 -7.34 39.60 30.94
CA THR A 4 -8.08 38.58 30.20
C THR A 4 -7.26 37.70 29.23
N ALA A 5 -6.98 36.48 29.68
CA ALA A 5 -6.63 35.35 28.84
C ALA A 5 -7.82 34.98 27.92
N VAL A 6 -7.54 34.89 26.62
CA VAL A 6 -8.45 34.31 25.62
C VAL A 6 -8.38 32.78 25.76
N PRO A 7 -9.51 32.06 25.90
CA PRO A 7 -9.50 30.61 25.87
C PRO A 7 -9.34 30.16 24.42
N LEU A 8 -8.16 29.61 24.08
CA LEU A 8 -8.00 28.81 22.87
C LEU A 8 -8.83 27.54 23.06
N ALA A 9 -10.02 27.54 22.46
CA ALA A 9 -10.83 26.35 22.28
C ALA A 9 -9.99 25.28 21.60
N GLY A 10 -9.75 24.19 22.33
CA GLY A 10 -8.98 23.06 21.86
C GLY A 10 -9.72 22.32 20.76
N ASP A 11 -9.31 22.55 19.52
CA ASP A 11 -9.28 21.51 18.49
C ASP A 11 -7.99 20.71 18.64
N THR A 12 -7.83 20.07 19.81
CA THR A 12 -7.03 18.85 19.85
C THR A 12 -7.85 17.80 19.12
N LEU A 13 -7.61 17.66 17.81
CA LEU A 13 -7.83 16.37 17.17
C LEU A 13 -7.27 15.32 18.14
N PRO A 14 -8.09 14.36 18.61
CA PRO A 14 -7.57 13.34 19.48
C PRO A 14 -6.36 12.74 18.77
N PRO A 15 -5.25 12.44 19.48
CA PRO A 15 -4.22 11.62 18.88
C PRO A 15 -4.96 10.43 18.29
N ALA A 16 -4.85 10.24 16.98
CA ALA A 16 -5.36 9.05 16.33
C ALA A 16 -4.57 7.91 16.98
N THR A 17 -5.08 7.42 18.11
CA THR A 17 -4.71 6.13 18.63
C THR A 17 -4.96 5.22 17.44
N PRO A 18 -3.93 4.53 16.91
CA PRO A 18 -4.17 3.56 15.86
C PRO A 18 -5.17 2.61 16.48
N ALA A 19 -6.42 2.67 16.00
CA ALA A 19 -7.48 1.80 16.47
C ALA A 19 -6.88 0.40 16.38
N LEU A 20 -6.70 -0.22 17.55
CA LEU A 20 -6.12 -1.55 17.69
C LEU A 20 -6.66 -2.40 16.54
N PRO A 21 -5.82 -3.01 15.69
CA PRO A 21 -6.33 -3.75 14.58
C PRO A 21 -7.15 -4.91 15.16
N LYS A 22 -8.49 -4.79 15.06
CA LYS A 22 -9.48 -5.80 15.45
C LYS A 22 -9.15 -7.19 14.89
N PHE A 23 -8.25 -7.25 13.93
CA PHE A 23 -7.53 -8.43 13.43
C PHE A 23 -7.08 -9.42 14.50
N GLY A 24 -6.53 -8.95 15.64
CA GLY A 24 -6.11 -9.87 16.72
C GLY A 24 -7.30 -10.63 17.32
N ILE A 25 -8.43 -9.94 17.50
CA ILE A 25 -9.67 -10.52 18.01
C ILE A 25 -10.32 -11.41 16.94
N TYR A 26 -10.33 -11.01 15.67
CA TYR A 26 -10.89 -11.83 14.58
C TYR A 26 -10.09 -13.11 14.34
N ALA A 27 -8.76 -13.06 14.39
CA ALA A 27 -7.91 -14.25 14.28
C ALA A 27 -8.13 -15.21 15.48
N LEU A 28 -8.27 -14.67 16.69
CA LEU A 28 -8.61 -15.44 17.89
C LEU A 28 -10.00 -16.10 17.77
N LEU A 29 -10.99 -15.37 17.26
CA LEU A 29 -12.36 -15.87 17.07
C LEU A 29 -12.44 -16.95 15.98
N VAL A 30 -11.72 -16.79 14.86
CA VAL A 30 -11.62 -17.82 13.81
C VAL A 30 -10.91 -19.07 14.35
N ALA A 31 -9.87 -18.90 15.17
CA ALA A 31 -9.18 -20.01 15.81
C ALA A 31 -10.06 -20.74 16.84
N LEU A 32 -10.83 -20.01 17.65
CA LEU A 32 -11.80 -20.59 18.60
C LEU A 32 -12.93 -21.33 17.89
N ALA A 33 -13.43 -20.79 16.77
CA ALA A 33 -14.42 -21.46 15.93
C ALA A 33 -13.88 -22.76 15.33
N PHE A 34 -12.60 -22.78 14.91
CA PHE A 34 -11.95 -23.97 14.39
C PHE A 34 -11.73 -25.04 15.47
N CYS A 35 -11.35 -24.65 16.69
CA CYS A 35 -11.24 -25.56 17.84
C CYS A 35 -12.58 -26.17 18.25
N ALA A 36 -13.68 -25.42 18.12
CA ALA A 36 -15.03 -25.92 18.42
C ALA A 36 -15.50 -27.00 17.41
N LEU A 37 -14.94 -27.01 16.19
CA LEU A 37 -15.25 -27.98 15.13
C LEU A 37 -14.38 -29.26 15.17
N ALA A 38 -13.29 -29.27 15.94
CA ALA A 38 -12.33 -30.37 16.02
C ALA A 38 -12.81 -31.70 16.68
N PRO A 39 -13.83 -31.75 17.57
CA PRO A 39 -14.20 -32.99 18.26
C PRO A 39 -14.63 -34.17 17.35
N GLY A 40 -14.97 -33.91 16.07
CA GLY A 40 -15.39 -34.94 15.11
C GLY A 40 -14.27 -35.74 14.43
N LEU A 41 -12.98 -35.41 14.65
CA LEU A 41 -11.85 -36.00 13.90
C LEU A 41 -11.21 -37.24 14.56
N SER A 42 -11.78 -37.75 15.65
CA SER A 42 -11.25 -38.90 16.38
C SER A 42 -11.86 -40.21 15.89
N THR A 43 -11.40 -40.73 14.75
CA THR A 43 -11.63 -42.13 14.39
C THR A 43 -10.36 -42.78 13.82
N SER A 44 -9.72 -43.60 14.67
CA SER A 44 -8.80 -44.71 14.34
C SER A 44 -7.28 -44.49 14.05
N GLY A 45 -6.75 -43.25 14.03
CA GLY A 45 -5.30 -43.00 13.92
C GLY A 45 -4.73 -42.28 15.15
N ASN A 46 -3.49 -42.61 15.54
CA ASN A 46 -2.82 -42.22 16.81
C ASN A 46 -3.07 -40.73 17.20
N PRO A 47 -4.04 -40.45 18.09
CA PRO A 47 -4.55 -39.09 18.34
C PRO A 47 -3.49 -38.16 18.93
N VAL A 48 -2.44 -38.74 19.52
CA VAL A 48 -1.34 -38.03 20.17
C VAL A 48 -0.53 -37.20 19.18
N VAL A 49 -0.32 -37.69 17.94
CA VAL A 49 0.49 -36.98 16.94
C VAL A 49 -0.25 -35.78 16.36
N LEU A 50 -1.54 -35.94 16.08
CA LEU A 50 -2.39 -34.86 15.57
C LEU A 50 -2.56 -33.76 16.63
N GLN A 51 -2.81 -34.15 17.89
CA GLN A 51 -2.89 -33.20 19.00
C GLN A 51 -1.55 -32.48 19.24
N ALA A 52 -0.42 -33.18 19.17
CA ALA A 52 0.89 -32.56 19.32
C ALA A 52 1.19 -31.54 18.21
N LEU A 53 0.83 -31.83 16.95
CA LEU A 53 1.06 -30.90 15.84
C LEU A 53 0.12 -29.68 15.87
N VAL A 54 -1.13 -29.86 16.28
CA VAL A 54 -2.06 -28.74 16.52
C VAL A 54 -1.56 -27.87 17.68
N VAL A 55 -1.11 -28.49 18.78
CA VAL A 55 -0.54 -27.76 19.93
C VAL A 55 0.75 -27.03 19.55
N VAL A 56 1.64 -27.62 18.74
CA VAL A 56 2.86 -26.95 18.26
C VAL A 56 2.55 -25.82 17.28
N GLY A 57 1.60 -26.00 16.37
CA GLY A 57 1.12 -24.93 15.48
C GLY A 57 0.48 -23.78 16.27
N PHE A 58 -0.30 -24.11 17.31
CA PHE A 58 -0.94 -23.14 18.18
C PHE A 58 0.06 -22.41 19.10
N LEU A 59 1.03 -23.12 19.68
CA LEU A 59 2.13 -22.52 20.44
C LEU A 59 3.00 -21.66 19.53
N GLY A 60 3.28 -22.10 18.31
CA GLY A 60 4.00 -21.33 17.30
C GLY A 60 3.27 -20.04 16.94
N ALA A 61 1.96 -20.12 16.68
CA ALA A 61 1.12 -18.95 16.40
C ALA A 61 1.00 -18.02 17.61
N ALA A 62 0.75 -18.57 18.82
CA ALA A 62 0.65 -17.80 20.06
C ALA A 62 1.99 -17.14 20.44
N LEU A 63 3.12 -17.83 20.30
CA LEU A 63 4.46 -17.25 20.46
C LEU A 63 4.76 -16.22 19.36
N SER A 64 4.20 -16.37 18.16
CA SER A 64 4.35 -15.37 17.09
C SER A 64 3.59 -14.11 17.42
N VAL A 65 2.36 -14.22 17.87
CA VAL A 65 1.54 -13.08 18.32
C VAL A 65 2.16 -12.43 19.56
N PHE A 66 2.63 -13.22 20.53
CA PHE A 66 3.25 -12.74 21.75
C PHE A 66 4.61 -12.05 21.52
N MET A 67 5.46 -12.59 20.65
CA MET A 67 6.72 -11.93 20.29
C MET A 67 6.51 -10.72 19.37
N TRP A 68 5.54 -10.78 18.46
CA TRP A 68 5.13 -9.62 17.65
C TRP A 68 4.67 -8.47 18.55
N TYR A 69 3.94 -8.78 19.62
CA TYR A 69 3.47 -7.83 20.61
C TYR A 69 4.60 -7.20 21.44
N HIS A 70 5.67 -7.95 21.74
CA HIS A 70 6.74 -7.46 22.63
C HIS A 70 7.97 -6.87 21.95
N ARG A 71 8.21 -7.11 20.65
CA ARG A 71 9.43 -6.63 19.98
C ARG A 71 9.26 -5.84 18.70
N GLY A 72 8.05 -5.76 18.11
CA GLY A 72 7.83 -4.89 16.96
C GLY A 72 8.83 -5.10 15.81
N ASP A 73 9.26 -6.35 15.57
CA ASP A 73 10.28 -6.65 14.58
C ASP A 73 9.76 -6.30 13.19
N ALA A 74 10.12 -5.11 12.72
CA ALA A 74 9.72 -4.57 11.44
C ALA A 74 10.06 -5.51 10.25
N ALA A 75 11.03 -6.41 10.43
CA ALA A 75 11.37 -7.51 9.53
C ALA A 75 10.22 -8.47 9.29
N MET A 76 9.51 -8.82 10.36
CA MET A 76 8.37 -9.69 10.27
C MET A 76 7.26 -9.00 9.48
N VAL A 77 6.98 -7.72 9.79
CA VAL A 77 5.98 -6.92 9.06
C VAL A 77 6.33 -6.81 7.58
N ALA A 78 7.60 -6.57 7.24
CA ALA A 78 8.07 -6.49 5.86
C ALA A 78 7.88 -7.81 5.08
N GLY A 79 8.13 -8.95 5.74
CA GLY A 79 8.03 -10.27 5.12
C GLY A 79 6.63 -10.89 5.13
N LEU A 80 5.64 -10.27 5.79
CA LEU A 80 4.32 -10.85 6.00
C LEU A 80 3.60 -11.29 4.70
N PRO A 81 3.69 -10.55 3.57
CA PRO A 81 3.11 -10.99 2.29
C PRO A 81 3.67 -12.32 1.75
N LEU A 82 4.87 -12.72 2.17
CA LEU A 82 5.50 -13.98 1.74
C LEU A 82 4.97 -15.20 2.50
N LEU A 83 4.30 -15.01 3.64
CA LEU A 83 3.88 -16.10 4.51
C LEU A 83 2.88 -17.07 3.82
N PRO A 84 1.79 -16.61 3.17
CA PRO A 84 0.87 -17.55 2.52
C PRO A 84 1.48 -18.32 1.34
N PRO A 85 2.26 -17.71 0.42
CA PRO A 85 2.99 -18.45 -0.60
C PRO A 85 3.92 -19.52 -0.03
N LEU A 86 4.70 -19.19 1.00
CA LEU A 86 5.58 -20.16 1.66
C LEU A 86 4.78 -21.30 2.28
N ALA A 87 3.62 -21.01 2.88
CA ALA A 87 2.74 -22.02 3.46
C ALA A 87 2.17 -22.95 2.39
N ALA A 88 1.76 -22.41 1.25
CA ALA A 88 1.26 -23.18 0.11
C ALA A 88 2.36 -24.08 -0.47
N ILE A 89 3.57 -23.55 -0.69
CA ILE A 89 4.73 -24.33 -1.18
C ILE A 89 5.05 -25.46 -0.20
N GLY A 90 5.11 -25.14 1.10
CA GLY A 90 5.33 -26.12 2.15
C GLY A 90 4.25 -27.20 2.16
N ALA A 91 2.98 -26.83 2.01
CA ALA A 91 1.85 -27.75 2.02
C ALA A 91 1.85 -28.69 0.80
N VAL A 92 2.12 -28.17 -0.40
CA VAL A 92 2.26 -29.01 -1.60
C VAL A 92 3.46 -29.95 -1.46
N GLY A 93 4.60 -29.43 -1.01
CA GLY A 93 5.81 -30.23 -0.82
C GLY A 93 5.62 -31.37 0.18
N THR A 94 5.05 -31.08 1.35
CA THR A 94 4.75 -32.10 2.37
C THR A 94 3.70 -33.08 1.88
N PHE A 95 2.67 -32.63 1.16
CA PHE A 95 1.64 -33.50 0.59
C PHE A 95 2.18 -34.46 -0.48
N VAL A 96 3.16 -34.02 -1.27
CA VAL A 96 3.79 -34.84 -2.31
C VAL A 96 4.80 -35.82 -1.72
N VAL A 97 5.64 -35.38 -0.78
CA VAL A 97 6.75 -36.17 -0.20
C VAL A 97 6.27 -37.11 0.90
N TRP A 98 5.42 -36.62 1.80
CA TRP A 98 4.92 -37.39 2.94
C TRP A 98 3.69 -38.21 2.50
N ARG A 99 3.69 -39.52 2.82
CA ARG A 99 2.61 -40.43 2.42
C ARG A 99 1.22 -39.81 2.74
N PRO A 100 0.25 -39.91 1.82
CA PRO A 100 -1.01 -39.15 1.83
C PRO A 100 -2.01 -39.61 2.89
N GLN A 101 -1.58 -40.40 3.87
CA GLN A 101 -2.49 -41.01 4.83
C GLN A 101 -3.17 -39.94 5.70
N ASP A 102 -2.50 -38.82 5.94
CA ASP A 102 -3.02 -37.74 6.79
C ASP A 102 -3.14 -36.41 6.02
N GLY A 103 -4.21 -36.25 5.24
CA GLY A 103 -4.47 -35.05 4.42
C GLY A 103 -4.50 -33.72 5.19
N VAL A 104 -4.73 -33.75 6.51
CA VAL A 104 -4.68 -32.57 7.40
C VAL A 104 -3.25 -32.20 7.81
N LEU A 105 -2.33 -33.16 7.88
CA LEU A 105 -0.96 -32.89 8.32
C LEU A 105 -0.18 -32.07 7.30
N ALA A 106 -0.45 -32.24 6.01
CA ALA A 106 0.25 -31.50 4.96
C ALA A 106 0.10 -29.97 5.08
N PRO A 107 -1.11 -29.38 5.14
CA PRO A 107 -1.27 -27.93 5.30
C PRO A 107 -0.73 -27.41 6.63
N LEU A 108 -0.88 -28.17 7.73
CA LEU A 108 -0.33 -27.77 9.04
C LEU A 108 1.21 -27.78 9.06
N ALA A 109 1.82 -28.81 8.46
CA ALA A 109 3.27 -28.89 8.32
C ALA A 109 3.78 -27.78 7.40
N GLY A 110 3.09 -27.51 6.29
CA GLY A 110 3.41 -26.42 5.36
C GLY A 110 3.36 -25.05 6.02
N LEU A 111 2.30 -24.75 6.78
CA LEU A 111 2.19 -23.51 7.56
C LEU A 111 3.30 -23.40 8.61
N THR A 112 3.60 -24.49 9.31
CA THR A 112 4.66 -24.52 10.32
C THR A 112 6.03 -24.20 9.70
N LEU A 113 6.36 -24.87 8.59
CA LEU A 113 7.59 -24.62 7.83
C LEU A 113 7.65 -23.17 7.34
N ALA A 114 6.53 -22.61 6.88
CA ALA A 114 6.45 -21.23 6.44
C ALA A 114 6.70 -20.23 7.57
N ILE A 115 6.12 -20.45 8.76
CA ILE A 115 6.35 -19.60 9.94
C ILE A 115 7.83 -19.64 10.34
N VAL A 116 8.45 -20.82 10.36
CA VAL A 116 9.86 -20.98 10.69
C VAL A 116 10.75 -20.29 9.65
N ALA A 117 10.50 -20.53 8.36
CA ALA A 117 11.26 -19.91 7.28
C ALA A 117 11.11 -18.38 7.26
N TRP A 118 9.88 -17.87 7.44
CA TRP A 118 9.60 -16.44 7.53
C TRP A 118 10.32 -15.79 8.72
N ARG A 119 10.32 -16.44 9.89
CA ARG A 119 11.08 -15.96 11.06
C ARG A 119 12.58 -15.95 10.83
N LEU A 120 13.12 -17.02 10.23
CA LEU A 120 14.54 -17.08 9.91
C LEU A 120 14.93 -15.96 8.95
N LEU A 121 14.12 -15.73 7.91
CA LEU A 121 14.32 -14.64 6.97
C LEU A 121 14.23 -13.28 7.67
N ALA A 122 13.23 -13.07 8.52
CA ALA A 122 13.08 -11.84 9.30
C ALA A 122 14.29 -11.59 10.21
N PHE A 123 14.81 -12.64 10.86
CA PHE A 123 16.01 -12.56 11.68
C PHE A 123 17.25 -12.17 10.84
N LEU A 124 17.44 -12.79 9.68
CA LEU A 124 18.55 -12.46 8.77
C LEU A 124 18.46 -11.05 8.19
N CYS A 125 17.23 -10.55 7.98
CA CYS A 125 16.98 -9.23 7.42
C CYS A 125 16.93 -8.11 8.47
N ARG A 126 17.01 -8.40 9.78
CA ARG A 126 16.75 -7.43 10.85
C ARG A 126 17.64 -6.18 10.79
N ASP A 127 18.88 -6.33 10.33
CA ASP A 127 19.88 -5.25 10.27
C ASP A 127 19.69 -4.37 9.02
N TYR A 128 18.85 -4.80 8.08
CA TYR A 128 18.54 -4.09 6.83
C TYR A 128 17.24 -3.27 6.90
N ILE A 129 16.73 -2.97 8.10
CA ILE A 129 15.41 -2.32 8.30
C ILE A 129 15.55 -0.93 8.93
N GLY A 130 16.63 -0.24 8.54
CA GLY A 130 16.79 1.18 8.81
C GLY A 130 16.09 2.03 7.75
N ALA A 131 15.87 3.30 8.08
CA ALA A 131 15.37 4.31 7.14
C ALA A 131 16.24 4.39 5.86
N GLN A 132 17.55 4.17 5.97
CA GLN A 132 18.45 4.17 4.81
C GLN A 132 18.22 3.02 3.81
N TYR A 133 17.62 1.90 4.24
CA TYR A 133 17.48 0.70 3.41
C TYR A 133 16.05 0.49 2.91
N CYS A 134 15.05 0.88 3.69
CA CYS A 134 13.65 0.69 3.28
C CYS A 134 13.25 1.63 2.12
N ASN A 135 13.78 2.86 2.10
CA ASN A 135 13.60 3.79 0.97
C ASN A 135 14.85 4.69 0.81
N PRO A 136 15.89 4.20 0.11
CA PRO A 136 17.16 4.94 -0.02
C PRO A 136 17.01 6.28 -0.75
N SER A 137 16.06 6.41 -1.67
CA SER A 137 15.80 7.67 -2.39
C SER A 137 15.29 8.75 -1.43
N SER A 138 14.20 8.44 -0.71
CA SER A 138 13.59 9.41 0.21
C SER A 138 14.54 9.76 1.36
N TYR A 139 15.26 8.78 1.91
CA TYR A 139 16.29 9.03 2.90
C TYR A 139 17.45 9.89 2.35
N GLY A 140 17.87 9.61 1.11
CA GLY A 140 18.92 10.33 0.41
C GLY A 140 18.55 11.78 0.09
N GLU A 141 17.28 12.10 -0.09
CA GLU A 141 16.76 13.47 -0.28
C GLU A 141 16.55 14.20 1.05
N LEU A 142 16.07 13.51 2.08
CA LEU A 142 15.79 14.09 3.38
C LEU A 142 17.09 14.53 4.08
N ARG A 143 18.15 13.71 3.99
CA ARG A 143 19.42 13.97 4.69
C ARG A 143 20.09 15.30 4.26
N PRO A 144 20.28 15.63 2.97
CA PRO A 144 20.82 16.92 2.54
C PRO A 144 19.97 18.10 3.01
N ARG A 145 18.64 18.02 2.94
CA ARG A 145 17.75 19.11 3.42
C ARG A 145 17.83 19.28 4.92
N LEU A 146 17.91 18.19 5.68
CA LEU A 146 18.12 18.24 7.12
C LEU A 146 19.46 18.89 7.49
N GLU A 147 20.53 18.62 6.73
CA GLU A 147 21.82 19.29 6.91
C GLU A 147 21.73 20.80 6.58
N GLN A 148 20.94 21.20 5.57
CA GLN A 148 20.69 22.62 5.29
C GLN A 148 20.01 23.32 6.46
N VAL A 149 18.97 22.70 7.04
CA VAL A 149 18.29 23.22 8.24
C VAL A 149 19.27 23.38 9.40
N LYS A 150 20.10 22.36 9.63
CA LYS A 150 21.14 22.38 10.68
C LYS A 150 22.12 23.54 10.49
N VAL A 151 22.63 23.76 9.28
CA VAL A 151 23.57 24.87 8.99
C VAL A 151 22.94 26.23 9.31
N VAL A 152 21.66 26.42 8.97
CA VAL A 152 20.94 27.66 9.30
C VAL A 152 20.78 27.80 10.81
N LEU A 153 20.38 26.74 11.52
CA LEU A 153 20.22 26.74 12.98
C LEU A 153 21.54 27.01 13.72
N GLU A 154 22.65 26.43 13.27
CA GLU A 154 23.97 26.68 13.85
C GLU A 154 24.40 28.14 13.66
N ARG A 155 24.19 28.70 12.47
CA ARG A 155 24.42 30.13 12.22
C ARG A 155 23.59 30.99 13.18
N PHE A 156 22.31 30.66 13.38
CA PHE A 156 21.46 31.38 14.33
C PHE A 156 21.93 31.25 15.78
N ALA A 157 22.38 30.07 16.20
CA ALA A 157 22.94 29.85 17.52
C ALA A 157 24.21 30.70 17.76
N THR A 158 25.06 30.89 16.73
CA THR A 158 26.21 31.79 16.85
C THR A 158 25.80 33.25 16.99
N LEU A 159 24.77 33.69 16.24
CA LEU A 159 24.24 35.06 16.33
C LEU A 159 23.53 35.33 17.66
N ALA A 160 22.85 34.34 18.24
CA ALA A 160 22.21 34.46 19.55
C ALA A 160 23.19 34.74 20.69
N ASN A 161 24.45 34.32 20.53
CA ASN A 161 25.54 34.60 21.49
C ASN A 161 26.35 35.86 21.14
N SER A 162 25.99 36.57 20.07
CA SER A 162 26.63 37.82 19.65
C SER A 162 26.27 38.98 20.62
N PRO A 163 27.11 40.03 20.75
CA PRO A 163 26.78 41.22 21.55
C PRO A 163 25.46 41.90 21.17
N GLN A 164 25.00 41.69 19.93
CA GLN A 164 23.71 42.15 19.44
C GLN A 164 22.86 40.93 19.06
N PRO A 165 22.08 40.37 20.00
CA PRO A 165 21.27 39.20 19.73
C PRO A 165 20.11 39.54 18.77
N PRO A 166 19.61 38.56 17.99
CA PRO A 166 18.44 38.74 17.16
C PRO A 166 17.18 39.02 18.01
N PRO A 167 16.14 39.62 17.41
CA PRO A 167 14.86 39.87 18.07
C PRO A 167 14.28 38.61 18.74
N ALA A 168 13.62 38.78 19.89
CA ALA A 168 13.02 37.67 20.65
C ALA A 168 12.00 36.83 19.84
N GLU A 169 11.35 37.41 18.84
CA GLU A 169 10.44 36.66 17.95
C GLU A 169 11.19 35.73 17.00
N GLU A 170 12.35 36.13 16.47
CA GLU A 170 13.19 35.27 15.63
C GLU A 170 13.74 34.10 16.44
N LEU A 171 14.12 34.34 17.69
CA LEU A 171 14.54 33.29 18.61
C LEU A 171 13.44 32.22 18.82
N LYS A 172 12.17 32.63 18.91
CA LYS A 172 11.04 31.68 19.02
C LYS A 172 10.91 30.80 17.78
N TRP A 173 11.01 31.37 16.58
CA TRP A 173 10.92 30.59 15.33
C TRP A 173 12.13 29.66 15.16
N ALA A 174 13.33 30.12 15.55
CA ALA A 174 14.52 29.28 15.57
C ALA A 174 14.38 28.10 16.55
N GLU A 175 13.75 28.31 17.71
CA GLU A 175 13.47 27.25 18.68
C GLU A 175 12.47 26.23 18.14
N VAL A 176 11.39 26.67 17.47
CA VAL A 176 10.43 25.76 16.80
C VAL A 176 11.15 24.88 15.76
N ALA A 177 11.95 25.48 14.88
CA ALA A 177 12.70 24.73 13.87
C ALA A 177 13.72 23.75 14.50
N LYS A 178 14.37 24.16 15.59
CA LYS A 178 15.31 23.31 16.34
C LYS A 178 14.61 22.12 16.99
N ASN A 179 13.43 22.30 17.57
CA ASN A 179 12.67 21.23 18.20
C ASN A 179 12.26 20.16 17.17
N GLU A 180 11.73 20.57 16.02
CA GLU A 180 11.39 19.65 14.94
C GLU A 180 12.64 18.91 14.41
N TYR A 181 13.78 19.62 14.26
CA TYR A 181 15.06 18.99 13.89
C TYR A 181 15.52 17.92 14.90
N ILE A 182 15.41 18.20 16.20
CA ILE A 182 15.78 17.25 17.26
C ILE A 182 14.86 16.03 17.25
N GLU A 183 13.55 16.23 17.08
CA GLU A 183 12.59 15.13 16.99
C GLU A 183 12.90 14.22 15.80
N ILE A 184 13.23 14.78 14.63
CA ILE A 184 13.65 13.99 13.46
C ILE A 184 14.88 13.12 13.78
N LEU A 185 15.89 13.68 14.45
CA LEU A 185 17.09 12.93 14.83
C LEU A 185 16.79 11.83 15.85
N GLN A 186 15.90 12.10 16.81
CA GLN A 186 15.46 11.11 17.79
C GLN A 186 14.71 9.97 17.10
N ASP A 187 13.82 10.27 16.17
CA ASP A 187 13.06 9.27 15.41
C ASP A 187 14.00 8.39 14.56
N PHE A 188 15.03 8.97 13.92
CA PHE A 188 16.07 8.19 13.22
C PHE A 188 16.92 7.31 14.15
N ALA A 189 17.21 7.76 15.36
CA ALA A 189 18.00 7.01 16.33
C ALA A 189 17.18 5.92 17.06
N SER A 190 15.86 6.08 17.14
CA SER A 190 15.00 5.19 17.91
C SER A 190 14.86 3.81 17.26
N ALA A 191 15.02 2.76 18.07
CA ALA A 191 14.77 1.40 17.62
C ALA A 191 13.27 1.15 17.36
N ASP A 192 12.40 1.89 18.05
CA ASP A 192 10.95 1.74 17.98
C ASP A 192 10.36 2.30 16.66
N ALA A 193 11.07 3.20 15.96
CA ALA A 193 10.64 3.75 14.67
C ALA A 193 10.80 2.78 13.47
N ARG A 194 11.27 1.54 13.67
CA ARG A 194 11.51 0.59 12.56
C ARG A 194 10.26 0.21 11.77
N VAL A 195 9.12 0.01 12.45
CA VAL A 195 7.87 -0.36 11.77
C VAL A 195 7.35 0.78 10.88
N PRO A 196 7.30 2.05 11.33
CA PRO A 196 7.01 3.19 10.48
C PRO A 196 7.86 3.28 9.20
N TRP A 197 9.15 2.93 9.25
CA TRP A 197 10.01 2.92 8.06
C TRP A 197 9.59 1.86 7.05
N VAL A 198 9.26 0.65 7.50
CA VAL A 198 8.78 -0.44 6.62
C VAL A 198 7.45 -0.06 5.96
N LEU A 199 6.53 0.51 6.73
CA LEU A 199 5.23 0.98 6.22
C LEU A 199 5.31 2.30 5.45
N ALA A 200 6.51 2.87 5.34
CA ALA A 200 6.82 4.20 4.79
C ALA A 200 6.10 5.40 5.45
N THR A 201 5.28 5.18 6.48
CA THR A 201 4.62 6.26 7.22
C THR A 201 5.61 7.10 8.01
N GLY A 202 6.74 6.51 8.42
CA GLY A 202 7.83 7.24 9.10
C GLY A 202 8.41 8.36 8.23
N TYR A 203 8.70 8.09 6.95
CA TYR A 203 9.22 9.13 6.06
C TYR A 203 8.25 10.29 5.90
N ILE A 204 6.94 10.02 5.78
CA ILE A 204 5.94 11.09 5.65
C ILE A 204 5.88 11.94 6.92
N THR A 205 6.00 11.33 8.09
CA THR A 205 6.09 12.07 9.35
C THR A 205 7.34 12.95 9.36
N GLU A 206 8.51 12.42 9.01
CA GLU A 206 9.74 13.22 9.01
C GLU A 206 9.75 14.33 7.96
N TRP A 207 9.20 14.07 6.77
CA TRP A 207 9.01 15.10 5.74
C TRP A 207 8.13 16.23 6.26
N LYS A 208 7.01 15.91 6.92
CA LYS A 208 6.14 16.91 7.56
C LYS A 208 6.87 17.74 8.62
N ARG A 209 7.72 17.10 9.43
CA ARG A 209 8.52 17.80 10.45
C ARG A 209 9.58 18.71 9.81
N LEU A 210 10.27 18.20 8.80
CA LEU A 210 11.26 18.96 8.04
C LEU A 210 10.61 20.18 7.37
N HIS A 211 9.46 19.99 6.73
CA HIS A 211 8.67 21.06 6.13
C HIS A 211 8.29 22.13 7.16
N ARG A 212 7.83 21.74 8.36
CA ARG A 212 7.55 22.69 9.45
C ARG A 212 8.79 23.44 9.92
N ALA A 213 9.93 22.75 10.00
CA ALA A 213 11.19 23.39 10.36
C ALA A 213 11.58 24.44 9.32
N GLU A 214 11.54 24.10 8.03
CA GLU A 214 11.82 25.02 6.93
C GLU A 214 10.82 26.20 6.87
N GLU A 215 9.54 25.95 7.12
CA GLU A 215 8.51 26.98 7.23
C GLU A 215 8.80 27.98 8.36
N ALA A 216 9.26 27.49 9.51
CA ALA A 216 9.69 28.34 10.62
C ALA A 216 10.97 29.12 10.27
N LEU A 217 11.88 28.51 9.50
CA LEU A 217 13.11 29.17 9.06
C LEU A 217 12.85 30.37 8.13
N ILE A 218 11.75 30.40 7.37
CA ILE A 218 11.39 31.56 6.50
C ILE A 218 11.33 32.87 7.30
N GLU A 219 10.93 32.82 8.57
CA GLU A 219 10.83 34.01 9.41
C GLU A 219 12.19 34.57 9.82
N ILE A 220 13.24 33.75 9.83
CA ILE A 220 14.56 34.13 10.35
C ILE A 220 15.62 34.25 9.26
N VAL A 221 15.55 33.47 8.18
CA VAL A 221 16.56 33.50 7.10
C VAL A 221 16.74 34.89 6.48
N PRO A 222 17.90 35.20 5.88
CA PRO A 222 18.09 36.44 5.13
C PRO A 222 17.03 36.63 4.03
N VAL A 223 16.70 37.89 3.72
CA VAL A 223 15.65 38.22 2.74
C VAL A 223 15.96 37.60 1.37
N GLU A 224 17.22 37.57 0.99
CA GLU A 224 17.70 36.99 -0.27
C GLU A 224 17.40 35.49 -0.35
N CYS A 225 17.62 34.77 0.77
CA CYS A 225 17.30 33.34 0.86
C CYS A 225 15.79 33.10 0.84
N ALA A 226 15.00 33.95 1.50
CA ALA A 226 13.54 33.86 1.47
C ALA A 226 12.99 34.08 0.05
N ILE A 227 13.53 35.05 -0.69
CA ILE A 227 13.15 35.31 -2.08
C ILE A 227 13.56 34.14 -2.98
N ALA A 228 14.78 33.62 -2.84
CA ALA A 228 15.23 32.45 -3.61
C ALA A 228 14.28 31.25 -3.40
N GLY A 229 13.91 30.98 -2.15
CA GLY A 229 12.93 29.95 -1.82
C GLY A 229 11.54 30.23 -2.40
N ALA A 230 11.09 31.49 -2.43
CA ALA A 230 9.82 31.87 -3.02
C ALA A 230 9.82 31.72 -4.56
N LEU A 231 10.95 31.95 -5.23
CA LEU A 231 11.08 31.70 -6.68
C LEU A 231 10.95 30.21 -7.01
N GLU A 232 11.52 29.35 -6.17
CA GLU A 232 11.33 27.90 -6.30
C GLU A 232 9.86 27.51 -6.08
N ASP A 233 9.20 28.07 -5.07
CA ASP A 233 7.76 27.86 -4.84
C ASP A 233 6.90 28.37 -6.01
N GLU A 234 7.27 29.47 -6.65
CA GLU A 234 6.60 29.95 -7.88
C GLU A 234 6.71 28.89 -8.98
N LEU A 235 7.90 28.34 -9.22
CA LEU A 235 8.11 27.30 -10.22
C LEU A 235 7.34 26.02 -9.89
N ARG A 236 7.24 25.64 -8.61
CA ARG A 236 6.44 24.49 -8.15
C ARG A 236 4.94 24.74 -8.34
N LEU A 237 4.46 25.97 -8.15
CA LEU A 237 3.07 26.32 -8.39
C LEU A 237 2.72 26.31 -9.89
N ILE A 238 3.63 26.75 -10.76
CA ILE A 238 3.43 26.75 -12.22
C ILE A 238 3.23 25.32 -12.72
N GLY A 239 2.05 25.03 -13.27
CA GLY A 239 1.69 23.69 -13.77
C GLY A 239 1.22 22.70 -12.70
N SER A 240 1.20 23.09 -11.43
CA SER A 240 0.60 22.27 -10.36
C SER A 240 -0.93 22.22 -10.46
N SER A 241 -1.51 21.15 -9.93
CA SER A 241 -2.96 20.99 -9.77
C SER A 241 -3.42 21.37 -8.35
N VAL A 242 -2.71 22.27 -7.68
CA VAL A 242 -3.03 22.73 -6.32
C VAL A 242 -4.30 23.58 -6.35
N ASN A 243 -5.20 23.35 -5.40
CA ASN A 243 -6.40 24.18 -5.25
C ASN A 243 -5.99 25.63 -4.95
N SER A 244 -6.65 26.59 -5.60
CA SER A 244 -6.32 28.02 -5.46
C SER A 244 -4.89 28.38 -5.90
N ARG A 245 -4.29 27.63 -6.84
CA ARG A 245 -2.96 27.93 -7.43
C ARG A 245 -2.78 29.40 -7.79
N ASP A 246 -3.73 29.97 -8.52
CA ASP A 246 -3.62 31.36 -9.02
C ASP A 246 -3.67 32.38 -7.87
N GLU A 247 -4.47 32.11 -6.82
CA GLU A 247 -4.52 32.93 -5.60
C GLU A 247 -3.20 32.85 -4.82
N LEU A 248 -2.62 31.65 -4.70
CA LEU A 248 -1.34 31.43 -4.02
C LEU A 248 -0.20 32.12 -4.78
N LEU A 249 -0.17 32.04 -6.11
CA LEU A 249 0.78 32.76 -6.96
C LEU A 249 0.68 34.27 -6.76
N ALA A 250 -0.54 34.83 -6.77
CA ALA A 250 -0.76 36.26 -6.55
C ALA A 250 -0.26 36.71 -5.16
N LYS A 251 -0.52 35.92 -4.11
CA LYS A 251 -0.04 36.19 -2.74
C LYS A 251 1.48 36.12 -2.66
N LEU A 252 2.09 35.09 -3.24
CA LEU A 252 3.54 34.90 -3.27
C LEU A 252 4.23 36.06 -3.98
N ARG A 253 3.78 36.42 -5.19
CA ARG A 253 4.35 37.52 -5.99
C ARG A 253 4.26 38.84 -5.25
N ARG A 254 3.11 39.14 -4.64
CA ARG A 254 2.94 40.34 -3.81
C ARG A 254 3.93 40.35 -2.64
N ALA A 255 4.06 39.24 -1.91
CA ALA A 255 5.00 39.14 -0.80
C ALA A 255 6.46 39.33 -1.25
N VAL A 256 6.88 38.76 -2.39
CA VAL A 256 8.23 38.96 -2.94
C VAL A 256 8.49 40.42 -3.30
N VAL A 257 7.55 41.10 -3.96
CA VAL A 257 7.66 42.52 -4.31
C VAL A 257 7.72 43.40 -3.05
N THR A 258 6.96 43.05 -2.02
CA THR A 258 7.01 43.75 -0.71
C THR A 258 8.35 43.56 -0.01
N LEU A 259 8.95 42.36 -0.07
CA LEU A 259 10.28 42.12 0.49
C LEU A 259 11.38 42.87 -0.26
N GLN A 260 11.34 42.82 -1.59
CA GLN A 260 12.33 43.47 -2.44
C GLN A 260 11.72 43.85 -3.80
N PRO A 261 11.44 45.14 -4.05
CA PRO A 261 10.82 45.58 -5.31
C PRO A 261 11.64 45.23 -6.56
N SER A 262 12.97 45.15 -6.47
CA SER A 262 13.83 44.78 -7.61
C SER A 262 13.69 43.32 -8.04
N ALA A 263 13.17 42.44 -7.17
CA ALA A 263 12.94 41.03 -7.48
C ALA A 263 11.79 40.82 -8.49
N LEU A 264 11.02 41.87 -8.82
CA LEU A 264 9.96 41.83 -9.82
C LEU A 264 10.46 41.35 -11.20
N SER A 265 11.72 41.64 -11.53
CA SER A 265 12.36 41.18 -12.78
C SER A 265 12.63 39.67 -12.82
N LEU A 266 12.65 38.99 -11.68
CA LEU A 266 12.93 37.55 -11.57
C LEU A 266 11.65 36.70 -11.62
N LEU A 267 10.49 37.32 -11.36
CA LEU A 267 9.19 36.64 -11.33
C LEU A 267 8.66 36.41 -12.76
N LYS A 268 8.05 35.25 -13.00
CA LYS A 268 7.40 34.94 -14.28
C LYS A 268 6.02 35.57 -14.37
N LEU A 269 5.98 36.89 -14.50
CA LEU A 269 4.75 37.68 -14.53
C LEU A 269 4.16 37.73 -15.94
N THR A 270 2.83 37.68 -16.03
CA THR A 270 2.14 38.12 -17.24
C THR A 270 2.23 39.64 -17.38
N SER A 271 2.07 40.17 -18.60
CA SER A 271 2.16 41.61 -18.84
C SER A 271 1.12 42.43 -18.06
N GLU A 272 -0.05 41.86 -17.78
CA GLU A 272 -1.11 42.49 -16.98
C GLU A 272 -0.73 42.55 -15.49
N GLU A 273 -0.24 41.44 -14.95
CA GLU A 273 0.23 41.38 -13.56
C GLU A 273 1.41 42.34 -13.33
N ALA A 274 2.37 42.38 -14.26
CA ALA A 274 3.50 43.30 -14.17
C ALA A 274 3.05 44.77 -14.08
N ARG A 275 1.97 45.16 -14.78
CA ARG A 275 1.37 46.50 -14.66
C ARG A 275 0.68 46.71 -13.32
N ALA A 276 -0.01 45.68 -12.80
CA ALA A 276 -0.70 45.76 -11.51
C ALA A 276 0.27 45.92 -10.32
N PHE A 277 1.51 45.44 -10.45
CA PHE A 277 2.56 45.59 -9.45
C PHE A 277 3.42 46.85 -9.62
N ALA A 278 3.23 47.64 -10.68
CA ALA A 278 4.00 48.86 -10.89
C ALA A 278 3.65 49.91 -9.82
N PRO A 279 4.64 50.46 -9.10
CA PRO A 279 4.37 51.48 -8.10
C PRO A 279 3.80 52.74 -8.78
N PRO A 280 2.79 53.39 -8.17
CA PRO A 280 2.29 54.66 -8.68
C PRO A 280 3.42 55.70 -8.65
N PRO A 281 3.60 56.49 -9.72
CA PRO A 281 4.70 57.44 -9.81
C PRO A 281 4.57 58.53 -8.73
N GLY A 282 5.58 58.66 -7.86
CA GLY A 282 5.76 59.85 -7.01
C GLY A 282 5.73 59.67 -5.49
N ASN A 283 5.51 58.47 -4.93
CA ASN A 283 5.50 58.26 -3.48
C ASN A 283 6.80 57.59 -2.97
N PRO A 284 7.56 58.22 -2.05
CA PRO A 284 8.72 57.58 -1.43
C PRO A 284 8.30 56.45 -0.48
N PRO A 285 9.18 55.44 -0.22
CA PRO A 285 8.84 54.31 0.64
C PRO A 285 8.73 54.77 2.10
N PRO A 286 7.58 54.60 2.78
CA PRO A 286 7.44 54.97 4.19
C PRO A 286 8.05 53.92 5.13
N ALA A 287 8.37 54.32 6.36
CA ALA A 287 8.82 53.47 7.46
C ALA A 287 7.86 52.30 7.84
N ALA A 288 6.68 52.23 7.22
CA ALA A 288 5.79 51.05 7.23
C ALA A 288 6.45 49.79 6.64
N ALA A 289 7.53 49.96 5.87
CA ALA A 289 8.24 48.88 5.17
C ALA A 289 8.67 47.70 6.06
N VAL A 290 9.01 47.92 7.34
CA VAL A 290 9.44 46.82 8.24
C VAL A 290 8.26 45.95 8.70
N ALA A 291 7.11 46.57 9.03
CA ALA A 291 5.89 45.83 9.35
C ALA A 291 5.36 45.05 8.13
N ASP A 292 5.57 45.62 6.95
CA ASP A 292 5.22 45.00 5.67
C ASP A 292 6.12 43.79 5.37
N GLN A 293 7.42 43.84 5.71
CA GLN A 293 8.34 42.70 5.54
C GLN A 293 7.95 41.49 6.39
N LYS A 294 7.62 41.70 7.68
CA LYS A 294 7.16 40.61 8.56
C LYS A 294 5.88 39.98 8.03
N THR A 295 4.95 40.81 7.56
CA THR A 295 3.70 40.34 6.94
C THR A 295 3.98 39.54 5.67
N ALA A 296 4.91 39.99 4.83
CA ALA A 296 5.33 39.29 3.63
C ALA A 296 5.98 37.93 3.92
N ARG A 297 6.87 37.83 4.92
CA ARG A 297 7.45 36.53 5.35
C ARG A 297 6.39 35.55 5.82
N SER A 298 5.43 36.01 6.63
CA SER A 298 4.31 35.18 7.07
C SER A 298 3.45 34.70 5.91
N ILE A 299 3.20 35.55 4.89
CA ILE A 299 2.50 35.14 3.66
C ILE A 299 3.30 34.08 2.90
N LEU A 300 4.61 34.26 2.72
CA LEU A 300 5.46 33.26 2.06
C LEU A 300 5.42 31.92 2.80
N ARG A 301 5.47 31.95 4.14
CA ARG A 301 5.32 30.75 4.96
C ARG A 301 3.96 30.07 4.76
N ILE A 302 2.87 30.83 4.68
CA ILE A 302 1.53 30.26 4.41
C ILE A 302 1.50 29.57 3.04
N VAL A 303 2.09 30.18 2.02
CA VAL A 303 2.19 29.59 0.68
C VAL A 303 3.02 28.31 0.72
N ARG A 304 4.22 28.35 1.32
CA ARG A 304 5.09 27.19 1.49
C ARG A 304 4.38 26.05 2.23
N LYS A 305 3.71 26.36 3.34
CA LYS A 305 2.93 25.39 4.11
C LYS A 305 1.83 24.72 3.29
N THR A 306 1.12 25.50 2.49
CA THR A 306 0.04 24.98 1.63
C THR A 306 0.60 24.05 0.56
N LEU A 307 1.75 24.39 -0.03
CA LEU A 307 2.46 23.55 -1.00
C LEU A 307 2.97 22.25 -0.37
N ASN A 308 3.65 22.35 0.77
CA ASN A 308 4.17 21.20 1.50
C ASN A 308 3.03 20.25 1.93
N GLN A 309 1.92 20.79 2.44
CA GLN A 309 0.76 19.99 2.79
C GLN A 309 0.17 19.25 1.58
N TYR A 310 0.05 19.92 0.43
CA TYR A 310 -0.41 19.27 -0.80
C TYR A 310 0.53 18.13 -1.24
N GLU A 311 1.84 18.35 -1.16
CA GLU A 311 2.82 17.33 -1.49
C GLU A 311 2.78 16.14 -0.50
N ASP A 312 2.71 16.43 0.78
CA ASP A 312 2.63 15.43 1.84
C ASP A 312 1.36 14.57 1.73
N ASP A 313 0.22 15.19 1.40
CA ASP A 313 -1.06 14.49 1.19
C ASP A 313 -0.99 13.58 -0.06
N ARG A 314 -0.30 14.03 -1.13
CA ARG A 314 -0.06 13.21 -2.33
C ARG A 314 0.78 11.98 -2.00
N TYR A 315 1.89 12.15 -1.29
CA TYR A 315 2.74 11.02 -0.89
C TYR A 315 2.07 10.10 0.12
N TYR A 316 1.30 10.66 1.06
CA TYR A 316 0.48 9.87 1.97
C TYR A 316 -0.53 8.98 1.22
N GLY A 317 -1.18 9.51 0.18
CA GLY A 317 -2.05 8.74 -0.71
C GLY A 317 -1.34 7.56 -1.36
N LEU A 318 -0.11 7.76 -1.86
CA LEU A 318 0.71 6.68 -2.44
C LEU A 318 1.07 5.61 -1.40
N VAL A 319 1.52 6.02 -0.21
CA VAL A 319 1.84 5.10 0.89
C VAL A 319 0.59 4.32 1.35
N ALA A 320 -0.58 4.97 1.40
CA ALA A 320 -1.84 4.30 1.74
C ALA A 320 -2.22 3.24 0.70
N ILE A 321 -2.09 3.54 -0.60
CA ILE A 321 -2.35 2.57 -1.68
C ILE A 321 -1.36 1.39 -1.59
N ARG A 322 -0.08 1.66 -1.32
CA ARG A 322 0.93 0.61 -1.11
C ARG A 322 0.54 -0.32 0.03
N ASN A 323 0.22 0.23 1.20
CA ASN A 323 -0.11 -0.54 2.38
C ASN A 323 -1.43 -1.33 2.19
N ASN A 324 -2.42 -0.74 1.52
CA ASN A 324 -3.64 -1.45 1.17
C ASN A 324 -3.36 -2.61 0.20
N THR A 325 -2.48 -2.42 -0.79
CA THR A 325 -2.05 -3.48 -1.73
C THR A 325 -1.35 -4.63 -1.01
N TRP A 326 -0.54 -4.34 0.02
CA TRP A 326 0.07 -5.36 0.86
C TRP A 326 -0.98 -6.16 1.64
N ILE A 327 -1.91 -5.47 2.29
CA ILE A 327 -2.98 -6.12 3.06
C ILE A 327 -3.84 -7.00 2.16
N THR A 328 -4.23 -6.51 0.98
CA THR A 328 -5.04 -7.29 0.03
C THR A 328 -4.27 -8.49 -0.50
N SER A 329 -2.96 -8.37 -0.74
CA SER A 329 -2.10 -9.50 -1.12
C SER A 329 -2.03 -10.57 -0.03
N ILE A 330 -1.89 -10.17 1.24
CA ILE A 330 -1.90 -11.10 2.38
C ILE A 330 -3.23 -11.84 2.46
N LEU A 331 -4.35 -11.11 2.41
CA LEU A 331 -5.70 -11.70 2.45
C LEU A 331 -5.94 -12.66 1.29
N THR A 332 -5.56 -12.26 0.08
CA THR A 332 -5.67 -13.10 -1.13
C THR A 332 -4.83 -14.37 -0.97
N GLY A 333 -3.62 -14.26 -0.40
CA GLY A 333 -2.78 -15.40 -0.09
C GLY A 333 -3.38 -16.35 0.91
N ILE A 334 -3.95 -15.84 2.00
CA ILE A 334 -4.64 -16.65 3.01
C ILE A 334 -5.81 -17.41 2.37
N VAL A 335 -6.65 -16.72 1.57
CA VAL A 335 -7.77 -17.35 0.86
C VAL A 335 -7.26 -18.42 -0.10
N GLY A 336 -6.21 -18.13 -0.89
CA GLY A 336 -5.60 -19.09 -1.80
C GLY A 336 -5.05 -20.33 -1.07
N PHE A 337 -4.40 -20.14 0.08
CA PHE A 337 -3.93 -21.23 0.92
C PHE A 337 -5.07 -22.08 1.47
N LEU A 338 -6.16 -21.46 1.94
CA LEU A 338 -7.34 -22.18 2.43
C LEU A 338 -8.00 -22.99 1.31
N LEU A 339 -8.14 -22.42 0.11
CA LEU A 339 -8.65 -23.12 -1.07
C LEU A 339 -7.79 -24.32 -1.47
N LEU A 340 -6.47 -24.22 -1.30
CA LEU A 340 -5.54 -25.34 -1.51
C LEU A 340 -5.66 -26.41 -0.41
N ALA A 341 -5.87 -26.00 0.85
CA ALA A 341 -6.00 -26.92 1.97
C ALA A 341 -7.30 -27.73 1.92
N THR A 342 -8.40 -27.17 1.39
CA THR A 342 -9.69 -27.87 1.27
C THR A 342 -9.60 -29.22 0.55
N PRO A 343 -9.09 -29.34 -0.70
CA PRO A 343 -8.98 -30.62 -1.39
C PRO A 343 -7.97 -31.57 -0.71
N MET A 344 -6.92 -31.03 -0.05
CA MET A 344 -5.99 -31.86 0.73
C MET A 344 -6.70 -32.53 1.91
N ILE A 345 -7.53 -31.79 2.64
CA ILE A 345 -8.31 -32.31 3.77
C ILE A 345 -9.38 -33.29 3.28
N ALA A 346 -10.02 -33.00 2.13
CA ALA A 346 -11.03 -33.87 1.54
C ALA A 346 -10.50 -35.28 1.24
N THR A 347 -9.18 -35.46 1.03
CA THR A 347 -8.57 -36.80 0.86
C THR A 347 -8.70 -37.73 2.08
N LEU A 348 -9.14 -37.22 3.24
CA LEU A 348 -9.47 -38.03 4.41
C LEU A 348 -10.86 -38.67 4.31
N ALA A 349 -11.78 -38.07 3.57
CA ALA A 349 -13.14 -38.59 3.41
C ALA A 349 -13.21 -39.77 2.43
N TYR A 350 -12.19 -39.94 1.59
CA TYR A 350 -12.13 -41.01 0.59
C TYR A 350 -11.34 -42.23 1.12
N PRO A 351 -11.86 -43.45 0.94
CA PRO A 351 -11.14 -44.67 1.30
C PRO A 351 -9.83 -44.79 0.51
N ALA A 352 -8.88 -45.58 1.01
CA ALA A 352 -7.53 -45.73 0.46
C ALA A 352 -7.46 -46.45 -0.92
N THR A 353 -8.54 -46.44 -1.69
CA THR A 353 -8.64 -46.96 -3.05
C THR A 353 -7.99 -46.02 -4.07
N GLY A 354 -7.89 -46.45 -5.34
CA GLY A 354 -7.17 -45.74 -6.41
C GLY A 354 -7.52 -44.26 -6.59
N GLU A 355 -8.72 -43.83 -6.18
CA GLU A 355 -9.19 -42.43 -6.24
C GLU A 355 -8.27 -41.43 -5.52
N ARG A 356 -7.52 -41.86 -4.49
CA ARG A 356 -6.59 -40.98 -3.77
C ARG A 356 -5.42 -40.54 -4.64
N GLN A 357 -5.00 -41.37 -5.59
CA GLN A 357 -3.92 -41.04 -6.51
C GLN A 357 -4.36 -39.96 -7.52
N ASP A 358 -5.63 -39.97 -7.91
CA ASP A 358 -6.19 -39.00 -8.85
C ASP A 358 -6.26 -37.60 -8.21
N ILE A 359 -6.66 -37.51 -6.93
CA ILE A 359 -6.69 -36.21 -6.22
C ILE A 359 -5.28 -35.63 -6.09
N LYS A 360 -4.25 -36.46 -5.89
CA LYS A 360 -2.86 -35.98 -5.87
C LYS A 360 -2.46 -35.35 -7.19
N GLN A 361 -2.75 -36.02 -8.29
CA GLN A 361 -2.47 -35.49 -9.62
C GLN A 361 -3.24 -34.18 -9.85
N CYS A 362 -4.47 -34.09 -9.35
CA CYS A 362 -5.25 -32.85 -9.41
C CYS A 362 -4.61 -31.69 -8.65
N ILE A 363 -4.14 -31.92 -7.42
CA ILE A 363 -3.48 -30.90 -6.60
C ILE A 363 -2.16 -30.46 -7.26
N VAL A 364 -1.37 -31.41 -7.77
CA VAL A 364 -0.12 -31.10 -8.48
C VAL A 364 -0.40 -30.30 -9.74
N ALA A 365 -1.38 -30.69 -10.55
CA ALA A 365 -1.76 -29.94 -11.74
C ALA A 365 -2.27 -28.53 -11.41
N GLY A 366 -3.10 -28.39 -10.37
CA GLY A 366 -3.53 -27.08 -9.87
C GLY A 366 -2.35 -26.19 -9.46
N ALA A 367 -1.37 -26.74 -8.76
CA ALA A 367 -0.14 -26.02 -8.41
C ALA A 367 0.68 -25.62 -9.65
N VAL A 368 0.78 -26.48 -10.66
CA VAL A 368 1.45 -26.17 -11.94
C VAL A 368 0.71 -25.04 -12.67
N TYR A 369 -0.62 -25.10 -12.77
CA TYR A 369 -1.42 -24.05 -13.41
C TYR A 369 -1.26 -22.71 -12.68
N PHE A 370 -1.26 -22.72 -11.35
CA PHE A 370 -0.97 -21.54 -10.54
C PHE A 370 0.41 -20.95 -10.85
N LEU A 371 1.47 -21.77 -10.88
CA LEU A 371 2.84 -21.32 -11.15
C LEU A 371 2.99 -20.75 -12.56
N VAL A 372 2.36 -21.36 -13.57
CA VAL A 372 2.36 -20.83 -14.94
C VAL A 372 1.68 -19.47 -14.98
N GLY A 373 0.48 -19.35 -14.38
CA GLY A 373 -0.24 -18.08 -14.28
C GLY A 373 0.55 -16.99 -13.55
N ALA A 374 1.14 -17.35 -12.40
CA ALA A 374 1.95 -16.44 -11.59
C ALA A 374 3.20 -15.95 -12.34
N THR A 375 3.86 -16.83 -13.09
CA THR A 375 5.05 -16.48 -13.88
C THR A 375 4.69 -15.52 -15.01
N VAL A 376 3.59 -15.78 -15.74
CA VAL A 376 3.10 -14.89 -16.80
C VAL A 376 2.70 -13.52 -16.22
N GLY A 377 2.00 -13.51 -15.09
CA GLY A 377 1.65 -12.28 -14.37
C GLY A 377 2.88 -11.49 -13.92
N LEU A 378 3.89 -12.16 -13.37
CA LEU A 378 5.16 -11.54 -12.97
C LEU A 378 5.87 -10.89 -14.17
N LEU A 379 5.99 -11.60 -15.28
CA LEU A 379 6.63 -11.08 -16.50
C LEU A 379 5.87 -9.88 -17.08
N ALA A 380 4.54 -9.93 -17.09
CA ALA A 380 3.70 -8.82 -17.51
C ALA A 380 3.93 -7.58 -16.62
N ARG A 381 3.99 -7.78 -15.30
CA ARG A 381 4.26 -6.71 -14.33
C ARG A 381 5.66 -6.12 -14.49
N LEU A 382 6.70 -6.96 -14.63
CA LEU A 382 8.07 -6.51 -14.86
C LEU A 382 8.18 -5.70 -16.16
N ARG A 383 7.50 -6.11 -17.23
CA ARG A 383 7.46 -5.37 -18.49
C ARG A 383 6.79 -3.99 -18.33
N ALA A 384 5.70 -3.93 -17.57
CA ALA A 384 5.03 -2.67 -17.27
C ALA A 384 5.95 -1.72 -16.49
N GLU A 385 6.67 -2.24 -15.48
CA GLU A 385 7.61 -1.44 -14.68
C GLU A 385 8.86 -0.98 -15.46
N LEU A 386 9.28 -1.73 -16.48
CA LEU A 386 10.34 -1.32 -17.40
C LEU A 386 9.88 -0.22 -18.38
N SER A 387 8.56 -0.05 -18.57
CA SER A 387 7.99 0.93 -19.48
C SER A 387 7.57 2.22 -18.78
N GLU A 388 7.57 2.25 -17.45
CA GLU A 388 7.15 3.40 -16.65
C GLU A 388 8.38 4.28 -16.38
N ASP A 389 8.30 5.54 -16.80
CA ASP A 389 9.37 6.52 -16.56
C ASP A 389 9.40 6.89 -15.08
N LYS A 390 10.50 6.58 -14.39
CA LYS A 390 10.61 6.66 -12.93
C LYS A 390 11.11 8.03 -12.49
N ASP A 391 10.36 9.08 -12.84
CA ASP A 391 10.69 10.44 -12.42
C ASP A 391 10.22 10.75 -10.98
N VAL A 392 9.32 9.92 -10.42
CA VAL A 392 8.73 10.15 -9.10
C VAL A 392 9.03 8.99 -8.15
N ALA A 393 9.43 9.32 -6.92
CA ALA A 393 9.63 8.33 -5.86
C ALA A 393 8.33 7.56 -5.59
N ASP A 394 8.35 6.25 -5.87
CA ASP A 394 7.16 5.38 -5.81
C ASP A 394 6.92 4.76 -4.41
N TYR A 395 7.73 5.11 -3.42
CA TYR A 395 7.63 4.63 -2.01
C TYR A 395 7.50 3.11 -1.84
N GLY A 396 7.92 2.31 -2.83
CA GLY A 396 7.82 0.86 -2.84
C GLY A 396 6.44 0.30 -3.25
N LEU A 397 5.57 1.11 -3.87
CA LEU A 397 4.30 0.65 -4.43
C LEU A 397 4.50 -0.33 -5.61
N SER A 398 5.52 -0.13 -6.44
CA SER A 398 5.90 -1.10 -7.48
C SER A 398 6.28 -2.43 -6.88
N ASN A 399 7.12 -2.44 -5.84
CA ASN A 399 7.47 -3.66 -5.11
C ASN A 399 6.22 -4.34 -4.52
N ALA A 400 5.28 -3.57 -3.95
CA ALA A 400 4.00 -4.11 -3.47
C ALA A 400 3.21 -4.84 -4.57
N ARG A 401 3.11 -4.21 -5.75
CA ARG A 401 2.42 -4.79 -6.90
C ARG A 401 3.18 -6.00 -7.46
N LEU A 402 4.51 -5.97 -7.45
CA LEU A 402 5.36 -7.08 -7.89
C LEU A 402 5.10 -8.36 -7.09
N TYR A 403 4.79 -8.25 -5.79
CA TYR A 403 4.40 -9.40 -4.97
C TYR A 403 2.93 -9.81 -5.17
N ALA A 404 2.03 -8.85 -5.31
CA ALA A 404 0.60 -9.13 -5.42
C ALA A 404 0.20 -9.70 -6.79
N SER A 405 0.75 -9.17 -7.90
CA SER A 405 0.37 -9.56 -9.27
C SER A 405 0.53 -11.05 -9.54
N PRO A 406 1.67 -11.71 -9.21
CA PRO A 406 1.82 -13.16 -9.43
C PRO A 406 0.80 -13.99 -8.67
N MET A 407 0.44 -13.60 -7.44
CA MET A 407 -0.56 -14.32 -6.65
C MET A 407 -1.95 -14.23 -7.27
N ILE A 408 -2.36 -13.02 -7.68
CA ILE A 408 -3.66 -12.78 -8.34
C ILE A 408 -3.72 -13.51 -9.69
N SER A 409 -2.66 -13.41 -10.49
CA SER A 409 -2.56 -14.10 -11.78
C SER A 409 -2.53 -15.63 -11.65
N GLY A 410 -1.84 -16.17 -10.64
CA GLY A 410 -1.86 -17.61 -10.37
C GLY A 410 -3.25 -18.12 -9.99
N LEU A 411 -3.98 -17.39 -9.14
CA LEU A 411 -5.37 -17.73 -8.81
C LEU A 411 -6.30 -17.61 -10.02
N ALA A 412 -6.16 -16.54 -10.81
CA ALA A 412 -6.93 -16.34 -12.03
C ALA A 412 -6.68 -17.47 -13.05
N ALA A 413 -5.45 -17.98 -13.15
CA ALA A 413 -5.09 -19.09 -14.01
C ALA A 413 -5.79 -20.40 -13.61
N VAL A 414 -5.74 -20.77 -12.32
CA VAL A 414 -6.45 -21.96 -11.81
C VAL A 414 -7.95 -21.82 -12.02
N PHE A 415 -8.52 -20.66 -11.67
CA PHE A 415 -9.94 -20.38 -11.86
C PHE A 415 -10.35 -20.45 -13.33
N GLY A 416 -9.57 -19.89 -14.24
CA GLY A 416 -9.83 -19.91 -15.67
C GLY A 416 -9.83 -21.32 -16.26
N VAL A 417 -8.90 -22.18 -15.84
CA VAL A 417 -8.88 -23.60 -16.26
C VAL A 417 -10.12 -24.34 -15.77
N VAL A 418 -10.51 -24.14 -14.50
CA VAL A 418 -11.73 -24.73 -13.95
C VAL A 418 -12.96 -24.22 -14.69
N LEU A 419 -13.06 -22.92 -14.93
CA LEU A 419 -14.18 -22.31 -15.64
C LEU A 419 -14.31 -22.91 -17.05
N VAL A 420 -13.24 -22.97 -17.84
CA VAL A 420 -13.30 -23.53 -19.20
C VAL A 420 -13.60 -25.03 -19.20
N GLY A 421 -13.13 -25.78 -18.20
CA GLY A 421 -13.41 -27.20 -18.07
C GLY A 421 -14.85 -27.52 -17.65
N VAL A 422 -15.46 -26.67 -16.81
CA VAL A 422 -16.80 -26.90 -16.24
C VAL A 422 -17.91 -26.26 -17.10
N PHE A 423 -17.64 -25.10 -17.70
CA PHE A 423 -18.65 -24.25 -18.32
C PHE A 423 -19.40 -24.88 -19.52
N PRO A 424 -18.76 -25.60 -20.46
CA PRO A 424 -19.48 -26.26 -21.55
C PRO A 424 -20.54 -27.25 -21.05
N ASN A 425 -20.22 -27.96 -19.96
CA ASN A 425 -21.13 -28.93 -19.37
C ASN A 425 -22.27 -28.24 -18.61
N LEU A 426 -21.98 -27.15 -17.90
CA LEU A 426 -23.01 -26.33 -17.26
C LEU A 426 -24.02 -25.81 -18.28
N ILE A 427 -23.57 -25.35 -19.45
CA ILE A 427 -24.47 -24.90 -20.53
C ILE A 427 -25.28 -26.08 -21.09
N ASN A 428 -24.64 -27.23 -21.34
CA ASN A 428 -25.34 -28.40 -21.89
C ASN A 428 -26.42 -28.90 -20.93
N ASP A 429 -26.14 -28.98 -19.62
CA ASP A 429 -27.10 -29.36 -18.59
C ASP A 429 -28.25 -28.34 -18.52
N LEU A 430 -27.95 -27.04 -18.46
CA LEU A 430 -28.99 -25.99 -18.47
C LEU A 430 -29.86 -26.07 -19.73
N SER A 431 -29.25 -26.33 -20.89
CA SER A 431 -29.96 -26.43 -22.16
C SER A 431 -30.84 -27.68 -22.24
N SER A 432 -30.40 -28.79 -21.65
CA SER A 432 -31.16 -30.04 -21.60
C SER A 432 -32.37 -29.94 -20.66
N ASP A 433 -32.25 -29.16 -19.57
CA ASP A 433 -33.34 -28.92 -18.64
C ASP A 433 -34.39 -27.97 -19.24
N LEU A 434 -33.92 -26.93 -19.94
CA LEU A 434 -34.78 -25.98 -20.66
C LEU A 434 -35.50 -26.59 -21.88
N THR A 435 -34.93 -27.61 -22.52
CA THR A 435 -35.53 -28.28 -23.70
C THR A 435 -36.28 -29.57 -23.34
N GLY A 436 -35.87 -30.27 -22.27
CA GLY A 436 -36.48 -31.50 -21.78
C GLY A 436 -37.75 -31.29 -20.96
N GLY A 437 -37.94 -30.12 -20.34
CA GLY A 437 -39.12 -29.77 -19.56
C GLY A 437 -40.43 -29.65 -20.36
N ALA A 438 -40.37 -29.54 -21.69
CA ALA A 438 -41.55 -29.47 -22.54
C ALA A 438 -42.01 -30.84 -23.10
N ALA A 439 -41.15 -31.87 -23.08
CA ALA A 439 -41.45 -33.16 -23.69
C ALA A 439 -41.81 -34.27 -22.68
N SER A 440 -41.43 -34.14 -21.39
CA SER A 440 -41.73 -35.16 -20.36
C SER A 440 -43.12 -35.03 -19.72
N ALA A 441 -43.86 -33.94 -19.97
CA ALA A 441 -45.22 -33.77 -19.46
C ALA A 441 -46.29 -34.61 -20.20
N ALA A 442 -45.95 -35.31 -21.28
CA ALA A 442 -46.89 -36.04 -22.11
C ALA A 442 -46.77 -37.59 -22.06
N ALA A 443 -45.81 -38.15 -21.33
CA ALA A 443 -45.58 -39.59 -21.29
C ALA A 443 -45.68 -40.19 -19.88
N GLY A 444 -46.91 -40.58 -19.51
CA GLY A 444 -47.18 -41.80 -18.76
C GLY A 444 -46.75 -41.87 -17.30
N ALA A 445 -47.72 -41.63 -16.41
CA ALA A 445 -47.69 -42.11 -15.03
C ALA A 445 -47.50 -43.64 -14.99
N SER A 446 -46.31 -44.10 -14.65
CA SER A 446 -46.08 -45.46 -14.14
C SER A 446 -45.45 -45.35 -12.77
N ALA A 447 -46.26 -45.66 -11.76
CA ALA A 447 -45.88 -45.66 -10.36
C ALA A 447 -45.13 -46.95 -10.05
N ASN A 448 -43.80 -46.89 -10.01
CA ASN A 448 -42.91 -47.65 -9.12
C ASN A 448 -41.45 -47.45 -9.57
N ASP A 449 -40.82 -46.37 -9.11
CA ASP A 449 -39.44 -46.44 -8.63
C ASP A 449 -39.05 -45.13 -7.94
N THR A 450 -38.79 -45.18 -6.63
CA THR A 450 -38.28 -44.09 -5.80
C THR A 450 -36.77 -43.91 -5.99
N ALA A 451 -36.32 -43.81 -7.25
CA ALA A 451 -34.96 -43.38 -7.59
C ALA A 451 -35.05 -41.96 -8.17
N VAL A 452 -34.83 -40.96 -7.32
CA VAL A 452 -34.62 -39.57 -7.75
C VAL A 452 -33.49 -39.58 -8.80
N PRO A 453 -33.72 -39.14 -10.05
CA PRO A 453 -32.65 -39.05 -11.03
C PRO A 453 -31.61 -38.07 -10.51
N GLY A 454 -30.41 -38.57 -10.20
CA GLY A 454 -29.27 -37.76 -9.78
C GLY A 454 -28.82 -36.86 -10.92
N ILE A 455 -29.37 -35.65 -11.00
CA ILE A 455 -28.88 -34.56 -11.86
C ILE A 455 -27.62 -33.97 -11.22
N VAL A 456 -26.56 -34.76 -11.16
CA VAL A 456 -25.17 -34.28 -11.25
C VAL A 456 -24.41 -35.46 -11.84
N SER A 457 -24.42 -35.58 -13.17
CA SER A 457 -23.42 -36.44 -13.83
C SER A 457 -22.08 -35.81 -13.52
N SER A 458 -21.39 -36.33 -12.50
CA SER A 458 -20.15 -35.76 -11.99
C SER A 458 -19.10 -35.83 -13.08
N PHE A 459 -18.94 -34.76 -13.85
CA PHE A 459 -17.79 -34.64 -14.74
C PHE A 459 -16.56 -34.67 -13.84
N PRO A 460 -15.71 -35.69 -13.94
CA PRO A 460 -14.64 -35.82 -12.98
C PRO A 460 -13.64 -34.72 -13.30
N LEU A 461 -13.52 -33.75 -12.39
CA LEU A 461 -12.50 -32.69 -12.40
C LEU A 461 -11.10 -33.26 -12.70
N GLN A 462 -10.89 -34.53 -12.39
CA GLN A 462 -9.76 -35.37 -12.78
C GLN A 462 -9.36 -35.22 -14.25
N HIS A 463 -10.31 -35.17 -15.19
CA HIS A 463 -9.97 -34.98 -16.59
C HIS A 463 -9.34 -33.61 -16.83
N VAL A 464 -9.89 -32.53 -16.27
CA VAL A 464 -9.39 -31.16 -16.45
C VAL A 464 -7.97 -31.00 -15.87
N PHE A 465 -7.69 -31.69 -14.77
CA PHE A 465 -6.40 -31.64 -14.08
C PHE A 465 -5.42 -32.76 -14.48
N ASP A 466 -5.71 -33.55 -15.52
CA ASP A 466 -4.74 -34.48 -16.09
C ASP A 466 -3.77 -33.72 -17.02
N LEU A 467 -2.58 -33.40 -16.49
CA LEU A 467 -1.49 -32.75 -17.21
C LEU A 467 -1.08 -33.48 -18.51
N GLY A 468 -1.19 -34.81 -18.53
CA GLY A 468 -0.80 -35.64 -19.67
C GLY A 468 -1.81 -35.56 -20.82
N ARG A 469 -3.09 -35.47 -20.49
CA ARG A 469 -4.17 -35.38 -21.50
C ARG A 469 -4.48 -33.96 -21.94
N ASN A 470 -4.32 -32.99 -21.04
CA ASN A 470 -4.78 -31.62 -21.25
C ASN A 470 -3.65 -30.60 -21.22
N ILE A 471 -2.64 -30.77 -22.07
CA ILE A 471 -1.60 -29.75 -22.28
C ILE A 471 -2.18 -28.37 -22.67
N LYS A 472 -3.36 -28.35 -23.31
CA LYS A 472 -4.12 -27.12 -23.62
C LYS A 472 -4.50 -26.32 -22.37
N ALA A 473 -4.69 -26.96 -21.22
CA ALA A 473 -4.98 -26.30 -19.96
C ALA A 473 -3.82 -25.42 -19.47
N LEU A 474 -2.56 -25.74 -19.81
CA LEU A 474 -1.41 -24.88 -19.51
C LEU A 474 -1.47 -23.57 -20.31
N PHE A 475 -1.87 -23.62 -21.57
CA PHE A 475 -2.07 -22.42 -22.39
C PHE A 475 -3.23 -21.57 -21.87
N LEU A 476 -4.32 -22.19 -21.44
CA LEU A 476 -5.44 -21.50 -20.79
C LEU A 476 -5.01 -20.85 -19.47
N ALA A 477 -4.26 -21.56 -18.63
CA ALA A 477 -3.69 -21.02 -17.40
C ALA A 477 -2.83 -19.78 -17.68
N ALA A 478 -1.97 -19.83 -18.70
CA ALA A 478 -1.18 -18.68 -19.13
C ALA A 478 -2.04 -17.51 -19.61
N LEU A 479 -3.06 -17.76 -20.44
CA LEU A 479 -3.97 -16.74 -20.96
C LEU A 479 -4.73 -16.04 -19.83
N PHE A 480 -5.32 -16.82 -18.91
CA PHE A 480 -6.04 -16.27 -17.77
C PHE A 480 -5.14 -15.60 -16.74
N GLY A 481 -3.88 -16.05 -16.61
CA GLY A 481 -2.87 -15.38 -15.80
C GLY A 481 -2.52 -13.98 -16.29
N MET A 482 -2.71 -13.70 -17.59
CA MET A 482 -2.49 -12.37 -18.18
C MET A 482 -3.68 -11.42 -17.98
N THR A 483 -4.88 -11.95 -17.70
CA THR A 483 -6.13 -11.18 -17.62
C THR A 483 -6.13 -10.05 -16.58
N PRO A 484 -5.63 -10.26 -15.33
CA PRO A 484 -5.64 -9.19 -14.32
C PRO A 484 -4.93 -7.92 -14.80
N GLU A 485 -3.74 -8.04 -15.39
CA GLU A 485 -2.97 -6.90 -15.88
C GLU A 485 -3.68 -6.18 -17.04
N LEU A 486 -4.34 -6.91 -17.95
CA LEU A 486 -5.13 -6.28 -19.01
C LEU A 486 -6.32 -5.50 -18.47
N LEU A 487 -6.99 -6.01 -17.44
CA LEU A 487 -8.09 -5.33 -16.78
C LEU A 487 -7.61 -4.06 -16.06
N PHE A 488 -6.51 -4.16 -15.31
CA PHE A 488 -5.92 -3.01 -14.62
C PHE A 488 -5.44 -1.94 -15.60
N ALA A 489 -4.75 -2.33 -16.68
CA ALA A 489 -4.31 -1.40 -17.71
C ALA A 489 -5.51 -0.67 -18.36
N ARG A 490 -6.62 -1.37 -18.61
CA ARG A 490 -7.85 -0.76 -19.15
C ARG A 490 -8.50 0.22 -18.16
N LEU A 491 -8.57 -0.13 -16.88
CA LEU A 491 -9.12 0.73 -15.84
C LEU A 491 -8.26 1.99 -15.63
N GLN A 492 -6.94 1.84 -15.61
CA GLN A 492 -6.02 2.98 -15.54
C GLN A 492 -6.17 3.90 -16.74
N GLN A 493 -6.21 3.36 -17.96
CA GLN A 493 -6.45 4.15 -19.17
C GLN A 493 -7.78 4.91 -19.11
N ALA A 494 -8.85 4.30 -18.58
CA ALA A 494 -10.14 4.96 -18.41
C ALA A 494 -10.05 6.12 -17.40
N GLN A 495 -9.36 5.93 -16.27
CA GLN A 495 -9.16 6.98 -15.27
C GLN A 495 -8.29 8.13 -15.79
N THR A 496 -7.20 7.84 -16.49
CA THR A 496 -6.34 8.88 -17.09
C THR A 496 -7.12 9.70 -18.12
N LYS A 497 -7.98 9.07 -18.93
CA LYS A 497 -8.85 9.79 -19.88
C LYS A 497 -9.83 10.71 -19.15
N LYS A 498 -10.42 10.25 -18.04
CA LYS A 498 -11.33 11.07 -17.23
C LYS A 498 -10.61 12.28 -16.62
N ALA A 499 -9.43 12.07 -16.02
CA ALA A 499 -8.62 13.15 -15.48
C ALA A 499 -8.21 14.17 -16.55
N LYS A 500 -7.78 13.70 -17.74
CA LYS A 500 -7.47 14.60 -18.88
C LYS A 500 -8.69 15.39 -19.36
N ALA A 501 -9.87 14.78 -19.36
CA ALA A 501 -11.12 15.46 -19.74
C ALA A 501 -11.50 16.54 -18.70
N GLU A 502 -11.32 16.27 -17.41
CA GLU A 502 -11.56 17.24 -16.34
C GLU A 502 -10.61 18.44 -16.43
N ILE A 503 -9.31 18.20 -16.70
CA ILE A 503 -8.34 19.29 -16.93
C ILE A 503 -8.75 20.14 -18.13
N LYS A 504 -9.10 19.51 -19.27
CA LYS A 504 -9.52 20.24 -20.47
C LYS A 504 -10.81 21.05 -20.25
N ALA A 505 -11.74 20.55 -19.42
CA ALA A 505 -12.97 21.25 -19.08
C ALA A 505 -12.70 22.49 -18.21
N VAL A 506 -11.75 22.41 -17.27
CA VAL A 506 -11.31 23.56 -16.46
C VAL A 506 -10.67 24.63 -17.36
N ASP A 507 -9.79 24.25 -18.28
CA ASP A 507 -9.14 25.18 -19.22
C ASP A 507 -10.16 25.91 -20.10
N THR A 508 -11.18 25.20 -20.58
CA THR A 508 -12.24 25.77 -21.43
C THR A 508 -13.12 26.75 -20.64
N THR A 509 -13.39 26.46 -19.36
CA THR A 509 -14.20 27.31 -18.48
C THR A 509 -13.45 28.57 -18.05
N GLN A 510 -12.12 28.48 -17.88
CA GLN A 510 -11.28 29.66 -17.64
C GLN A 510 -11.16 30.54 -18.89
N GLY A 511 -11.01 29.94 -20.09
CA GLY A 511 -10.98 30.69 -21.35
C GLY A 511 -12.27 31.46 -21.64
N ALA A 512 -13.44 30.90 -21.29
CA ALA A 512 -14.75 31.54 -21.48
C ALA A 512 -15.07 32.66 -20.46
N ARG A 513 -14.35 32.74 -19.33
CA ARG A 513 -14.48 33.85 -18.37
C ARG A 513 -13.52 35.01 -18.62
N ALA A 514 -12.53 34.80 -19.49
CA ALA A 514 -11.49 35.78 -19.81
C ALA A 514 -11.76 36.55 -21.12
N GLY A 515 -12.80 36.19 -21.87
CA GLY A 515 -13.32 36.94 -23.02
C GLY A 515 -14.70 37.48 -22.72
#